data_AF-A0A7C0V9E7-F1
#
_entry.id   AF-A0A7C0V9E7-F1
#
_cell.length_a   1.000
_cell.length_b   1.000
_cell.length_c   1.000
_cell.angle_alpha   90.00
_cell.angle_beta   90.00
_cell.angle_gamma   90.00
#
_symmetry.space_group_name_H-M   'P 1'
#
loop_
_entity.id
_entity.type
_entity.pdbx_description
1 polymer ?
#
loop_
_entity_poly.entity_id
_entity_poly.type
_entity_poly.pdbx_seq_one_letter_code
_entity_poly.pdbx_strand_id
1 'polypeptide(L)'
;MIPIRDTIESKRYPVINYSIIIANIFFYMVELGKGNQLDRLFFIYGLVPARYTSHHISSYFTFGQQIFSFLSFMFLHGGLFHLLGNMWSLYIFGDNVEDRLGHLRYLGFYLLSGIASG
;
A
#
# COMPACT_ATOMS: atom_id res chain seq x y z
N MET A 1 4.28 -19.64 -16.16
CA MET A 1 5.56 -18.91 -16.23
C MET A 1 5.52 -17.83 -15.17
N ILE A 2 6.51 -17.74 -14.28
CA ILE A 2 6.62 -16.62 -13.32
C ILE A 2 7.30 -15.46 -14.06
N PRO A 3 6.66 -14.29 -14.24
CA PRO A 3 7.27 -13.17 -14.96
C PRO A 3 8.45 -12.65 -14.16
N ILE A 4 9.66 -12.54 -14.73
CA ILE A 4 10.86 -12.02 -14.05
C ILE A 4 11.15 -10.55 -14.43
N ARG A 5 10.76 -10.18 -15.64
CA ARG A 5 10.86 -8.84 -16.21
C ARG A 5 9.84 -8.70 -17.34
N ASP A 6 9.51 -7.47 -17.70
CA ASP A 6 8.78 -7.19 -18.93
C ASP A 6 9.74 -6.90 -20.10
N THR A 7 9.19 -6.58 -21.27
CA THR A 7 9.93 -6.35 -22.53
C THR A 7 10.01 -4.86 -22.93
N ILE A 8 9.43 -3.96 -22.14
CA ILE A 8 9.34 -2.53 -22.39
C ILE A 8 10.40 -1.86 -21.52
N GLU A 9 11.40 -1.25 -22.15
CA GLU A 9 12.38 -0.47 -21.42
C GLU A 9 11.80 0.88 -21.01
N SER A 10 11.79 1.17 -19.71
CA SER A 10 11.43 2.48 -19.19
C SER A 10 12.50 3.51 -19.57
N LYS A 11 12.06 4.65 -20.12
CA LYS A 11 12.96 5.76 -20.51
C LYS A 11 13.25 6.71 -19.36
N ARG A 12 12.41 6.71 -18.32
CA ARG A 12 12.50 7.59 -17.16
C ARG A 12 12.80 6.78 -15.90
N TYR A 13 13.68 7.30 -15.07
CA TYR A 13 13.96 6.69 -13.79
C TYR A 13 12.71 6.72 -12.88
N PRO A 14 12.19 5.58 -12.42
CA PRO A 14 10.87 5.49 -11.78
C PRO A 14 10.94 5.82 -10.28
N VAL A 15 11.19 7.09 -9.96
CA VAL A 15 11.40 7.59 -8.60
C VAL A 15 10.20 7.30 -7.69
N ILE A 16 8.97 7.49 -8.18
CA ILE A 16 7.77 7.33 -7.37
C ILE A 16 7.52 5.85 -7.10
N ASN A 17 7.67 4.98 -8.09
CA ASN A 17 7.52 3.55 -7.92
C ASN A 17 8.50 2.99 -6.89
N TYR A 18 9.78 3.36 -6.98
CA TYR A 18 10.76 2.94 -5.98
C TYR A 18 10.48 3.54 -4.60
N SER A 19 9.99 4.78 -4.53
CA SER A 19 9.58 5.38 -3.25
C SER A 19 8.43 4.60 -2.60
N ILE A 20 7.43 4.17 -3.40
CA ILE A 20 6.33 3.33 -2.93
C ILE A 20 6.85 1.97 -2.46
N ILE A 21 7.74 1.32 -3.22
CA ILE A 21 8.34 0.03 -2.83
C ILE A 21 9.08 0.16 -1.49
N ILE A 22 9.93 1.19 -1.36
CA ILE A 22 10.69 1.46 -0.13
C ILE A 22 9.73 1.72 1.04
N ALA A 23 8.68 2.50 0.84
CA ALA A 23 7.69 2.78 1.88
C ALA A 23 6.98 1.50 2.34
N ASN A 24 6.56 0.63 1.42
CA ASN A 24 5.94 -0.65 1.76
C ASN A 24 6.87 -1.57 2.54
N ILE A 25 8.14 -1.69 2.11
CA ILE A 25 9.15 -2.47 2.85
C ILE A 25 9.37 -1.88 4.24
N PHE A 26 9.49 -0.55 4.35
CA PHE A 26 9.66 0.14 5.62
C PHE A 26 8.49 -0.13 6.58
N PHE A 27 7.24 0.02 6.14
CA PHE A 27 6.08 -0.23 6.99
C PHE A 27 5.96 -1.71 7.37
N TYR A 28 6.31 -2.63 6.48
CA TYR A 28 6.38 -4.05 6.84
C TYR A 28 7.46 -4.33 7.90
N MET A 29 8.62 -3.66 7.86
CA MET A 29 9.60 -3.76 8.95
C MET A 29 9.04 -3.23 10.28
N VAL A 30 8.25 -2.16 10.24
CA VAL A 30 7.53 -1.66 11.42
C VAL A 30 6.53 -2.70 11.95
N GLU A 31 5.79 -3.38 11.07
CA GLU A 31 4.87 -4.46 11.43
C GLU A 31 5.59 -5.62 12.14
N LEU A 32 6.72 -6.09 11.59
CA LEU A 32 7.54 -7.13 12.22
C LEU A 32 7.99 -6.74 13.63
N GLY A 33 8.27 -5.45 13.85
CA GLY A 33 8.66 -4.91 15.15
C GLY A 33 7.53 -4.84 16.19
N LYS A 34 6.26 -5.05 15.82
CA LYS A 34 5.13 -4.94 16.78
C LYS A 34 4.86 -6.20 17.59
N GLY A 35 5.29 -7.39 17.15
CA GLY A 35 5.04 -8.65 17.85
C GLY A 35 3.58 -8.81 18.28
N ASN A 36 3.34 -8.93 19.59
CA ASN A 36 1.99 -9.10 20.17
C ASN A 36 1.03 -7.91 19.94
N GLN A 37 1.52 -6.77 19.46
CA GLN A 37 0.70 -5.59 19.15
C GLN A 37 0.29 -5.51 17.67
N LEU A 38 0.64 -6.51 16.86
CA LEU A 38 0.37 -6.52 15.42
C LEU A 38 -1.12 -6.41 15.10
N ASP A 39 -1.97 -7.16 15.80
CA ASP A 39 -3.43 -7.10 15.63
C ASP A 39 -3.99 -5.70 15.92
N ARG A 40 -3.43 -5.01 16.92
CA ARG A 40 -3.81 -3.63 17.24
C ARG A 40 -3.37 -2.66 16.14
N LEU A 41 -2.20 -2.87 15.54
CA LEU A 41 -1.73 -2.08 14.41
C LEU A 41 -2.69 -2.22 13.22
N PHE A 42 -3.06 -3.45 12.84
CA PHE A 42 -4.05 -3.68 11.78
C PHE A 42 -5.43 -3.12 12.16
N PHE A 43 -5.84 -3.25 13.41
CA PHE A 43 -7.12 -2.70 13.87
C PHE A 43 -7.17 -1.18 13.79
N ILE A 44 -6.05 -0.46 13.92
CA ILE A 44 -5.98 1.02 13.87
C ILE A 44 -5.75 1.54 12.44
N TYR A 45 -4.81 0.95 11.70
CA TYR A 45 -4.38 1.46 10.39
C TYR A 45 -5.01 0.71 9.20
N GLY A 46 -5.61 -0.45 9.43
CA GLY A 46 -6.34 -1.18 8.40
C GLY A 46 -7.70 -0.56 8.11
N LEU A 47 -8.18 -0.76 6.88
CA LEU A 47 -9.53 -0.41 6.48
C LEU A 47 -10.48 -1.53 6.90
N VAL A 48 -11.09 -1.38 8.08
CA VAL A 48 -12.01 -2.37 8.66
C VAL A 48 -13.46 -1.94 8.40
N PRO A 49 -14.25 -2.65 7.58
CA PRO A 49 -15.61 -2.21 7.22
C PRO A 49 -16.52 -1.95 8.44
N ALA A 50 -16.39 -2.78 9.48
CA ALA A 50 -17.17 -2.66 10.71
C ALA A 50 -16.94 -1.33 11.45
N ARG A 51 -15.81 -0.65 11.22
CA ARG A 51 -15.52 0.70 11.74
C ARG A 51 -16.51 1.75 11.23
N TYR A 52 -17.03 1.58 10.02
CA TYR A 52 -17.90 2.55 9.34
C TYR A 52 -19.38 2.15 9.34
N THR A 53 -19.68 0.88 9.61
CA THR A 53 -21.05 0.37 9.64
C THR A 53 -21.60 0.18 11.05
N SER A 54 -20.75 0.05 12.08
CA SER A 54 -21.16 -0.14 13.46
C SER A 54 -20.76 1.04 14.36
N HIS A 55 -21.75 1.69 14.96
CA HIS A 55 -21.51 2.82 15.86
C HIS A 55 -20.66 2.43 17.08
N HIS A 56 -20.91 1.26 17.65
CA HIS A 56 -20.13 0.74 18.78
C HIS A 56 -18.64 0.65 18.43
N ILE A 57 -18.30 0.16 17.24
CA ILE A 57 -16.89 0.02 16.81
C ILE A 57 -16.30 1.38 16.46
N SER A 58 -17.06 2.27 15.81
CA SER A 58 -16.60 3.61 15.47
C SER A 58 -16.15 4.43 16.69
N SER A 59 -16.73 4.17 17.87
CA SER A 59 -16.41 4.89 19.12
C SER A 59 -14.98 4.67 19.63
N TYR A 60 -14.30 3.62 19.18
CA TYR A 60 -12.89 3.36 19.52
C TYR A 60 -11.89 4.17 18.68
N PHE A 61 -12.36 4.93 17.67
CA PHE A 61 -11.50 5.63 16.72
C PHE A 61 -11.79 7.13 16.66
N THR A 62 -10.73 7.93 16.62
CA THR A 62 -10.86 9.36 16.32
C THR A 62 -11.25 9.57 14.86
N PHE A 63 -11.84 10.72 14.54
CA PHE A 63 -12.11 11.11 13.15
C PHE A 63 -10.85 11.01 12.26
N GLY A 64 -9.70 11.45 12.78
CA GLY A 64 -8.42 11.35 12.08
C GLY A 64 -8.02 9.90 11.77
N GLN A 65 -8.19 8.98 12.71
CA GLN A 65 -7.91 7.56 12.48
C GLN A 65 -8.85 6.94 11.45
N GLN A 66 -10.13 7.33 11.45
CA GLN A 66 -11.12 6.85 10.49
C GLN A 66 -10.83 7.31 9.05
N ILE A 67 -10.34 8.53 8.87
CA ILE A 67 -9.94 9.03 7.54
C ILE A 67 -8.59 8.45 7.12
N PHE A 68 -7.63 8.38 8.04
CA PHE A 68 -6.27 7.93 7.72
C PHE A 68 -6.21 6.45 7.32
N SER A 69 -7.16 5.60 7.76
CA SER A 69 -7.22 4.20 7.32
C SER A 69 -7.54 4.03 5.84
N PHE A 70 -8.11 5.02 5.15
CA PHE A 70 -8.27 4.98 3.68
C PHE A 70 -6.95 5.18 2.92
N LEU A 71 -5.88 5.59 3.62
CA LEU A 71 -4.55 5.70 3.04
C LEU A 71 -3.61 4.65 3.62
N SER A 72 -3.58 4.53 4.94
CA SER A 72 -2.62 3.66 5.63
C SER A 72 -2.80 2.18 5.32
N PHE A 73 -4.02 1.71 5.03
CA PHE A 73 -4.26 0.31 4.69
C PHE A 73 -3.52 -0.14 3.41
N MET A 74 -3.25 0.79 2.49
CA MET A 74 -2.55 0.50 1.24
C MET A 74 -1.10 0.05 1.44
N PHE A 75 -0.54 0.29 2.62
CA PHE A 75 0.86 -0.04 2.97
C PHE A 75 0.99 -1.22 3.94
N LEU A 76 -0.14 -1.77 4.39
CA LEU A 76 -0.18 -2.86 5.35
C LEU A 76 -0.14 -4.22 4.67
N HIS A 77 0.65 -5.16 5.21
CA HIS A 77 0.81 -6.48 4.60
C HIS A 77 0.54 -7.63 5.58
N GLY A 78 -0.44 -8.47 5.27
CA GLY A 78 -0.75 -9.68 6.06
C GLY A 78 0.33 -10.79 6.08
N GLY A 79 1.55 -10.53 5.60
CA GLY A 79 2.67 -11.48 5.65
C GLY A 79 3.69 -11.32 4.53
N LEU A 80 4.79 -12.07 4.63
CA LEU A 80 5.95 -11.93 3.74
C LEU A 80 5.61 -12.20 2.28
N PHE A 81 4.85 -13.26 1.99
CA PHE A 81 4.48 -13.58 0.61
C PHE A 81 3.53 -12.54 0.00
N HIS A 82 2.69 -11.90 0.82
CA HIS A 82 1.84 -10.81 0.35
C HIS A 82 2.69 -9.58 -0.02
N LEU A 83 3.66 -9.20 0.82
CA LEU A 83 4.62 -8.15 0.49
C LEU A 83 5.40 -8.48 -0.78
N LEU A 84 5.99 -9.68 -0.87
CA LEU A 84 6.79 -10.08 -2.02
C LEU A 84 5.98 -10.04 -3.33
N GLY A 85 4.74 -10.52 -3.33
CA GLY A 85 3.87 -10.47 -4.51
C GLY A 85 3.55 -9.03 -4.97
N ASN A 86 3.30 -8.13 -4.03
CA ASN A 86 3.03 -6.72 -4.33
C ASN A 86 4.29 -6.02 -4.86
N MET A 87 5.43 -6.20 -4.18
CA MET A 87 6.69 -5.57 -4.61
C MET A 87 7.16 -6.13 -5.95
N TRP A 88 6.95 -7.42 -6.21
CA TRP A 88 7.21 -8.04 -7.50
C TRP A 88 6.39 -7.40 -8.63
N SER A 89 5.10 -7.18 -8.38
CA SER A 89 4.21 -6.54 -9.36
C SER A 89 4.60 -5.08 -9.61
N LEU A 90 4.90 -4.32 -8.56
CA LEU A 90 5.38 -2.95 -8.69
C LEU A 90 6.73 -2.87 -9.39
N TYR A 91 7.63 -3.81 -9.12
CA TYR A 91 8.96 -3.84 -9.74
C TYR A 91 8.90 -4.14 -11.24
N ILE A 92 8.03 -5.07 -11.67
CA ILE A 92 7.92 -5.48 -13.07
C ILE A 92 7.07 -4.51 -13.90
N PHE A 93 6.04 -3.90 -13.32
CA PHE A 93 5.07 -3.11 -14.09
C PHE A 93 5.05 -1.63 -13.74
N GLY A 94 5.46 -1.26 -12.53
CA GLY A 94 5.28 0.09 -12.02
C GLY A 94 6.12 1.14 -12.73
N ASP A 95 7.33 0.78 -13.15
CA ASP A 95 8.22 1.68 -13.89
C ASP A 95 7.65 2.05 -15.27
N ASN A 96 7.06 1.08 -15.96
CA ASN A 96 6.41 1.23 -17.26
C ASN A 96 5.14 2.09 -17.21
N VAL A 97 4.42 2.03 -16.10
CA VAL A 97 3.24 2.90 -15.88
C VAL A 97 3.70 4.31 -15.52
N GLU A 98 4.73 4.44 -14.68
CA GLU A 98 5.31 5.73 -14.32
C GLU A 98 5.95 6.45 -15.51
N ASP A 99 6.63 5.74 -16.41
CA ASP A 99 7.20 6.32 -17.63
C ASP A 99 6.11 6.88 -18.55
N ARG A 100 4.98 6.16 -18.69
CA ARG A 100 3.84 6.58 -19.53
C ARG A 100 3.05 7.74 -18.95
N LEU A 101 2.82 7.75 -17.64
CA LEU A 101 1.99 8.77 -16.98
C LEU A 101 2.81 9.99 -16.53
N GLY A 102 4.10 9.80 -16.24
CA GLY A 102 4.93 10.73 -15.48
C GLY A 102 4.68 10.65 -13.97
N HIS A 103 5.67 11.08 -13.19
CA HIS A 103 5.72 10.94 -11.72
C HIS A 103 4.42 11.33 -10.99
N LEU A 104 3.93 12.55 -11.19
CA LEU A 104 2.78 13.07 -10.43
C LEU A 104 1.47 12.37 -10.78
N ARG A 105 1.26 12.06 -12.06
CA ARG A 105 0.06 11.36 -12.51
C ARG A 105 0.08 9.90 -12.09
N TYR A 106 1.26 9.26 -12.07
CA TYR A 106 1.43 7.94 -11.50
C TYR A 106 1.14 7.90 -10.00
N LEU A 107 1.65 8.88 -9.22
CA LEU A 107 1.33 8.98 -7.79
C LEU A 107 -0.17 9.15 -7.57
N GLY A 108 -0.80 10.08 -8.29
CA GLY A 108 -2.25 10.29 -8.20
C GLY A 108 -3.04 9.05 -8.60
N PHE A 109 -2.62 8.36 -9.68
CA PHE A 109 -3.21 7.10 -10.11
C PHE A 109 -3.12 6.04 -9.00
N TYR A 110 -1.94 5.81 -8.44
CA TYR A 110 -1.71 4.84 -7.37
C TYR A 110 -2.58 5.12 -6.13
N LEU A 111 -2.62 6.37 -5.67
CA LEU A 111 -3.41 6.77 -4.50
C LEU A 111 -4.91 6.62 -4.74
N LEU A 112 -5.41 7.09 -5.87
CA LEU A 112 -6.84 7.01 -6.19
C LEU A 112 -7.28 5.56 -6.42
N SER A 113 -6.48 4.74 -7.11
CA SER A 113 -6.78 3.32 -7.30
C SER A 113 -6.78 2.56 -5.98
N GLY A 114 -5.83 2.87 -5.09
CA GLY A 114 -5.77 2.27 -3.77
C GLY A 114 -7.00 2.60 -2.94
N ILE A 115 -7.34 3.89 -2.82
CA ILE A 115 -8.55 4.32 -2.11
C ILE A 115 -9.82 3.68 -2.68
N ALA A 116 -9.94 3.58 -4.00
CA ALA A 116 -11.10 2.97 -4.65
C ALA A 116 -11.18 1.44 -4.51
N SER A 117 -10.07 0.79 -4.17
CA SER A 117 -10.00 -0.68 -4.02
C SER A 117 -10.36 -1.19 -2.62
N GLY A 118 -10.39 -0.28 -1.63
CA GLY A 118 -10.74 -0.59 -0.24
C GLY A 118 -12.25 -0.66 -0.02
#